data_AF-A0A534VQD2-F1
#
_entry.id   AF-A0A534VQD2-F1
#
_cell.length_a   1.000
_cell.length_b   1.000
_cell.length_c   1.000
_cell.angle_alpha   90.00
_cell.angle_beta   90.00
_cell.angle_gamma   90.00
#
_symmetry.space_group_name_H-M   'P 1'
#
loop_
_entity.id
_entity.type
_entity.pdbx_description
1 polymer ?
#
loop_
_entity_poly.entity_id
_entity_poly.type
_entity_poly.pdbx_seq_one_letter_code
_entity_poly.pdbx_strand_id
1 'polypeptide(L)'
;RLFVGSRAYTNLPRKFNVAITGCPENCVGAESQDVAMVPARKGERLGLNVFVGGKMGSGGYRRADPLDVFVEPAAAAEVAAAIVRVFRDQGPREARNRSRFAFLVDDWGVARVRAAVEEACGRSLEPAGEDARGPNRTDHVGIYRQKDGRSFVGVVVPGGRVTGAQLAEVARLADTYGSGEMRFTTEQNLIIPNISDPGLRELTQEPLLKELPYDPPELLRGLVVCTGIDFCDLALIDTKARALPMTRALAARLADRKEPLRMHWSGCPAGCGNHQLADIGFEGTKVRVNNKVVEAVDVWVGGRSGPEPRPGQRIMENVPLSDLPEVLEYLARFFPKQRVARARTQ
;
A
#
# COMPACT_ATOMS: atom_id res chain seq x y z
N ARG A 1 5.83 25.07 -5.41
CA ARG A 1 4.91 24.11 -4.70
C ARG A 1 3.57 24.16 -5.40
N LEU A 2 3.18 23.12 -6.14
CA LEU A 2 1.97 23.13 -6.99
C LEU A 2 0.67 22.97 -6.17
N PHE A 3 0.67 22.04 -5.21
CA PHE A 3 -0.52 21.66 -4.42
C PHE A 3 -0.55 22.31 -3.03
N VAL A 4 0.54 22.19 -2.27
CA VAL A 4 0.59 22.59 -0.85
C VAL A 4 0.39 24.11 -0.73
N GLY A 5 -0.63 24.50 0.05
CA GLY A 5 -1.00 25.91 0.28
C GLY A 5 -1.90 26.52 -0.80
N SER A 6 -2.24 25.78 -1.86
CA SER A 6 -3.07 26.29 -2.95
C SER A 6 -4.55 25.98 -2.73
N ARG A 7 -5.38 27.02 -2.59
CA ARG A 7 -6.84 26.87 -2.45
C ARG A 7 -7.49 26.14 -3.63
N ALA A 8 -6.86 26.19 -4.81
CA ALA A 8 -7.33 25.54 -6.02
C ALA A 8 -7.52 24.01 -5.89
N TYR A 9 -6.90 23.37 -4.88
CA TYR A 9 -6.93 21.92 -4.67
C TYR A 9 -7.55 21.52 -3.31
N THR A 10 -8.25 22.44 -2.64
CA THR A 10 -8.77 22.21 -1.27
C THR A 10 -10.26 21.90 -1.22
N ASN A 11 -11.05 22.26 -2.24
CA ASN A 11 -12.49 22.00 -2.31
C ASN A 11 -12.82 20.89 -3.33
N LEU A 12 -12.34 19.67 -3.05
CA LEU A 12 -12.64 18.49 -3.87
C LEU A 12 -13.96 17.83 -3.41
N PRO A 13 -14.70 17.16 -4.31
CA PRO A 13 -15.93 16.45 -3.93
C PRO A 13 -15.72 15.39 -2.84
N ARG A 14 -14.57 14.71 -2.83
CA ARG A 14 -14.19 13.71 -1.83
C ARG A 14 -12.66 13.57 -1.75
N LYS A 15 -12.16 12.67 -0.88
CA LYS A 15 -10.73 12.34 -0.80
C LYS A 15 -10.18 11.94 -2.18
N PHE A 16 -8.92 12.27 -2.42
CA PHE A 16 -8.22 12.01 -3.67
C PHE A 16 -6.81 11.53 -3.36
N ASN A 17 -6.50 10.29 -3.72
CA ASN A 17 -5.23 9.65 -3.45
C ASN A 17 -4.37 9.60 -4.72
N VAL A 18 -3.08 9.92 -4.58
CA VAL A 18 -2.12 9.91 -5.69
C VAL A 18 -0.95 9.01 -5.33
N ALA A 19 -0.63 8.06 -6.20
CA ALA A 19 0.63 7.30 -6.14
C ALA A 19 1.47 7.60 -7.38
N ILE A 20 2.74 7.97 -7.16
CA ILE A 20 3.75 8.12 -8.20
C ILE A 20 4.94 7.26 -7.76
N THR A 21 5.34 6.29 -8.57
CA THR A 21 6.43 5.38 -8.21
C THR A 21 7.36 5.14 -9.39
N GLY A 22 8.65 5.11 -9.09
CA GLY A 22 9.71 4.66 -10.00
C GLY A 22 10.10 3.18 -9.80
N CYS A 23 9.45 2.48 -8.88
CA CYS A 23 9.79 1.10 -8.52
C CYS A 23 9.17 0.10 -9.51
N PRO A 24 9.98 -0.72 -10.20
CA PRO A 24 9.46 -1.76 -11.10
C PRO A 24 8.89 -2.97 -10.34
N GLU A 25 9.05 -3.02 -9.01
CA GLU A 25 8.65 -4.14 -8.14
C GLU A 25 7.43 -3.78 -7.25
N ASN A 26 6.48 -3.01 -7.78
CA ASN A 26 5.11 -2.91 -7.24
C ASN A 26 4.99 -2.56 -5.73
N CYS A 27 5.90 -1.74 -5.19
CA CYS A 27 6.03 -1.51 -3.75
C CYS A 27 4.98 -0.58 -3.11
N VAL A 28 4.00 -0.08 -3.87
CA VAL A 28 3.01 0.90 -3.36
C VAL A 28 1.54 0.51 -3.57
N GLY A 29 1.25 -0.60 -4.23
CA GLY A 29 -0.14 -1.02 -4.52
C GLY A 29 -0.97 0.06 -5.23
N ALA A 30 -0.42 0.64 -6.29
CA ALA A 30 -0.91 1.87 -6.91
C ALA A 30 -2.33 1.75 -7.49
N GLU A 31 -2.80 0.54 -7.77
CA GLU A 31 -4.00 0.27 -8.56
C GLU A 31 -5.30 0.64 -7.82
N SER A 32 -5.22 0.93 -6.53
CA SER A 32 -6.34 1.38 -5.70
C SER A 32 -6.39 2.91 -5.48
N GLN A 33 -5.52 3.67 -6.15
CA GLN A 33 -5.44 5.13 -6.01
C GLN A 33 -6.24 5.87 -7.09
N ASP A 34 -6.75 7.06 -6.77
CA ASP A 34 -7.51 7.87 -7.73
C ASP A 34 -6.64 8.25 -8.94
N VAL A 35 -5.33 8.45 -8.72
CA VAL A 35 -4.29 8.56 -9.75
C VAL A 35 -3.13 7.63 -9.40
N ALA A 36 -2.71 6.82 -10.35
CA ALA A 36 -1.50 6.03 -10.28
C ALA A 36 -0.59 6.33 -11.46
N MET A 37 0.66 6.69 -11.18
CA MET A 37 1.71 6.88 -12.17
C MET A 37 2.80 5.86 -11.91
N VAL A 38 2.95 4.92 -12.83
CA VAL A 38 3.80 3.72 -12.68
C VAL A 38 4.89 3.68 -13.74
N PRO A 39 6.06 3.06 -13.49
CA PRO A 39 7.19 3.08 -14.40
C PRO A 39 6.82 2.59 -15.79
N ALA A 40 7.24 3.33 -16.81
CA ALA A 40 7.02 2.99 -18.20
C ALA A 40 8.22 3.35 -19.09
N ARG A 41 8.30 2.69 -20.24
CA ARG A 41 9.28 2.98 -21.29
C ARG A 41 8.59 3.35 -22.60
N LYS A 42 9.12 4.35 -23.30
CA LYS A 42 8.67 4.69 -24.65
C LYS A 42 9.89 4.88 -25.55
N GLY A 43 10.27 3.80 -26.23
CA GLY A 43 11.62 3.69 -26.81
C GLY A 43 12.68 3.81 -25.73
N GLU A 44 13.63 4.73 -25.90
CA GLU A 44 14.70 4.98 -24.92
C GLU A 44 14.26 5.86 -23.73
N ARG A 45 13.09 6.50 -23.81
CA ARG A 45 12.61 7.44 -22.78
C ARG A 45 12.05 6.67 -21.58
N LEU A 46 12.54 7.03 -20.39
CA LEU A 46 11.97 6.61 -19.11
C LEU A 46 10.86 7.58 -18.70
N GLY A 47 9.71 7.04 -18.34
CA GLY A 47 8.60 7.83 -17.85
C GLY A 47 7.63 7.02 -17.04
N LEU A 48 6.38 7.45 -17.06
CA LEU A 48 5.31 6.94 -16.23
C LEU A 48 4.04 6.78 -17.07
N ASN A 49 3.43 5.61 -16.99
CA ASN A 49 2.07 5.41 -17.48
C ASN A 49 1.08 5.89 -16.43
N VAL A 50 0.03 6.58 -16.87
CA VAL A 50 -1.00 7.17 -15.98
C VAL A 50 -2.24 6.29 -15.97
N PHE A 51 -2.75 6.00 -14.77
CA PHE A 51 -4.00 5.29 -14.51
C PHE A 51 -4.88 6.13 -13.60
N VAL A 52 -6.20 5.99 -13.74
CA VAL A 52 -7.19 6.82 -13.04
C VAL A 52 -8.35 6.02 -12.45
N GLY A 53 -8.95 6.53 -11.38
CA GLY A 53 -10.22 6.04 -10.85
C GLY A 53 -10.11 4.84 -9.91
N GLY A 54 -8.91 4.49 -9.44
CA GLY A 54 -8.77 3.46 -8.41
C GLY A 54 -9.38 3.89 -7.07
N LYS A 55 -9.96 2.94 -6.35
CA LYS A 55 -10.42 3.17 -4.97
C LYS A 55 -10.47 1.91 -4.13
N MET A 56 -10.31 2.12 -2.83
CA MET A 56 -10.79 1.25 -1.75
C MET A 56 -11.89 1.98 -0.95
N GLY A 57 -12.86 1.26 -0.40
CA GLY A 57 -13.90 1.80 0.49
C GLY A 57 -15.25 2.01 -0.19
N SER A 58 -15.72 3.27 -0.32
CA SER A 58 -17.06 3.61 -0.84
C SER A 58 -17.41 2.85 -2.13
N GLY A 59 -18.39 1.95 -2.07
CA GLY A 59 -18.79 1.09 -3.20
C GLY A 59 -17.78 -0.01 -3.56
N GLY A 60 -16.97 -0.46 -2.60
CA GLY A 60 -15.97 -1.53 -2.75
C GLY A 60 -14.67 -1.14 -3.45
N TYR A 61 -13.78 -2.10 -3.61
CA TYR A 61 -12.58 -1.97 -4.44
C TYR A 61 -12.94 -1.70 -5.91
N ARG A 62 -12.21 -0.78 -6.54
CA ARG A 62 -12.17 -0.56 -7.98
C ARG A 62 -10.71 -0.36 -8.37
N ARG A 63 -10.26 -1.08 -9.40
CA ARG A 63 -8.94 -0.88 -10.00
C ARG A 63 -8.92 0.46 -10.77
N ALA A 64 -7.78 1.13 -10.81
CA ALA A 64 -7.54 2.25 -11.71
C ALA A 64 -7.42 1.77 -13.18
N ASP A 65 -8.06 2.48 -14.11
CA ASP A 65 -8.00 2.20 -15.54
C ASP A 65 -6.86 2.95 -16.20
N PRO A 66 -6.21 2.38 -17.24
CA PRO A 66 -5.20 3.11 -18.01
C PRO A 66 -5.83 4.35 -18.63
N LEU A 67 -5.24 5.53 -18.43
CA LEU A 67 -5.66 6.77 -19.09
C LEU A 67 -5.16 6.85 -20.54
N ASP A 68 -4.33 5.89 -20.96
CA ASP A 68 -3.55 5.91 -22.20
C ASP A 68 -2.67 7.18 -22.31
N VAL A 69 -1.90 7.45 -21.25
CA VAL A 69 -1.00 8.61 -21.18
C VAL A 69 0.38 8.18 -20.68
N PHE A 70 1.42 8.62 -21.38
CA PHE A 70 2.83 8.58 -20.96
C PHE A 70 3.29 9.98 -20.54
N VAL A 71 3.96 10.08 -19.40
CA VAL A 71 4.59 11.33 -18.93
C VAL A 71 6.01 11.09 -18.45
N GLU A 72 6.89 12.05 -18.71
CA GLU A 72 8.21 12.09 -18.07
C GLU A 72 8.10 12.56 -16.62
N PRO A 73 9.05 12.20 -15.73
CA PRO A 73 8.97 12.54 -14.30
C PRO A 73 8.80 14.04 -14.02
N ALA A 74 9.40 14.90 -14.85
CA ALA A 74 9.28 16.35 -14.71
C ALA A 74 7.85 16.87 -14.93
N ALA A 75 7.04 16.19 -15.75
CA ALA A 75 5.67 16.57 -16.08
C ALA A 75 4.61 15.89 -15.18
N ALA A 76 5.00 14.91 -14.36
CA ALA A 76 4.06 14.09 -13.59
C ALA A 76 3.18 14.94 -12.65
N ALA A 77 3.77 15.92 -11.96
CA ALA A 77 3.03 16.79 -11.05
C ALA A 77 2.01 17.68 -11.76
N GLU A 78 2.34 18.20 -12.95
CA GLU A 78 1.43 19.01 -13.78
C GLU A 78 0.21 18.20 -14.21
N VAL A 79 0.43 16.99 -14.72
CA VAL A 79 -0.65 16.11 -15.17
C VAL A 79 -1.51 15.64 -14.01
N ALA A 80 -0.91 15.30 -12.87
CA ALA A 80 -1.67 14.98 -11.65
C ALA A 80 -2.57 16.15 -11.24
N ALA A 81 -2.08 17.39 -11.32
CA ALA A 81 -2.87 18.58 -11.00
C ALA A 81 -4.01 18.82 -11.99
N ALA A 82 -3.80 18.57 -13.29
CA ALA A 82 -4.86 18.64 -14.28
C ALA A 82 -5.99 17.64 -13.96
N ILE A 83 -5.66 16.40 -13.63
CA ILE A 83 -6.64 15.38 -13.22
C ILE A 83 -7.41 15.82 -11.95
N VAL A 84 -6.70 16.37 -10.96
CA VAL A 84 -7.36 16.90 -9.75
C VAL A 84 -8.32 18.05 -10.07
N ARG A 85 -7.97 18.94 -11.03
CA ARG A 85 -8.88 20.02 -11.47
C ARG A 85 -10.13 19.47 -12.16
N VAL A 86 -9.97 18.47 -13.04
CA VAL A 86 -11.12 17.78 -13.65
C VAL A 86 -12.04 17.22 -12.57
N PHE A 87 -11.49 16.51 -11.57
CA PHE A 87 -12.30 15.99 -10.47
C PHE A 87 -12.95 17.09 -9.62
N ARG A 88 -12.24 18.19 -9.35
CA ARG A 88 -12.77 19.33 -8.59
C ARG A 88 -14.00 19.93 -9.27
N ASP A 89 -13.89 20.14 -10.58
CA ASP A 89 -14.87 20.89 -11.37
C ASP A 89 -16.06 20.03 -11.80
N GLN A 90 -15.84 18.73 -12.01
CA GLN A 90 -16.81 17.84 -12.65
C GLN A 90 -17.24 16.67 -11.76
N GLY A 91 -16.57 16.45 -10.63
CA GLY A 91 -16.85 15.30 -9.77
C GLY A 91 -18.17 15.43 -8.97
N PRO A 92 -18.85 14.31 -8.71
CA PRO A 92 -20.17 14.29 -8.07
C PRO A 92 -20.14 14.73 -6.60
N ARG A 93 -21.05 15.63 -6.20
CA ARG A 93 -21.10 16.23 -4.85
C ARG A 93 -22.35 15.90 -4.03
N GLU A 94 -23.31 15.19 -4.62
CA GLU A 94 -24.63 14.95 -4.00
C GLU A 94 -24.57 13.89 -2.90
N ALA A 95 -24.13 12.68 -3.23
CA ALA A 95 -24.13 11.54 -2.32
C ALA A 95 -22.70 11.16 -1.93
N ARG A 96 -22.35 11.30 -0.64
CA ARG A 96 -20.99 11.10 -0.13
C ARG A 96 -20.38 9.72 -0.48
N ASN A 97 -21.20 8.67 -0.52
CA ASN A 97 -20.79 7.31 -0.90
C ASN A 97 -20.59 7.11 -2.40
N ARG A 98 -20.94 8.11 -3.23
CA ARG A 98 -20.80 8.15 -4.69
C ARG A 98 -19.97 9.35 -5.17
N SER A 99 -19.23 10.02 -4.28
CA SER A 99 -18.47 11.26 -4.59
C SER A 99 -16.98 11.06 -4.92
N ARG A 100 -16.46 9.83 -4.98
CA ARG A 100 -15.06 9.57 -5.36
C ARG A 100 -14.83 9.75 -6.87
N PHE A 101 -13.60 10.08 -7.26
CA PHE A 101 -13.23 10.26 -8.68
C PHE A 101 -13.54 9.02 -9.52
N ALA A 102 -13.38 7.83 -8.96
CA ALA A 102 -13.81 6.55 -9.54
C ALA A 102 -15.21 6.59 -10.19
N PHE A 103 -16.20 7.21 -9.52
CA PHE A 103 -17.58 7.26 -10.04
C PHE A 103 -17.71 8.22 -11.23
N LEU A 104 -16.91 9.29 -11.27
CA LEU A 104 -16.81 10.15 -12.45
C LEU A 104 -16.19 9.38 -13.62
N VAL A 105 -15.13 8.61 -13.37
CA VAL A 105 -14.49 7.77 -14.40
C VAL A 105 -15.45 6.71 -14.93
N ASP A 106 -16.24 6.06 -14.07
CA ASP A 106 -17.26 5.08 -14.47
C ASP A 106 -18.36 5.71 -15.34
N ASP A 107 -18.83 6.91 -14.99
CA ASP A 107 -19.89 7.61 -15.72
C ASP A 107 -19.40 8.17 -17.07
N TRP A 108 -18.21 8.76 -17.09
CA TRP A 108 -17.67 9.41 -18.29
C TRP A 108 -17.01 8.43 -19.26
N GLY A 109 -16.44 7.35 -18.74
CA GLY A 109 -15.47 6.54 -19.45
C GLY A 109 -14.11 7.23 -19.61
N VAL A 110 -13.08 6.42 -19.80
CA VAL A 110 -11.67 6.88 -19.85
C VAL A 110 -11.42 7.89 -20.98
N ALA A 111 -12.01 7.71 -22.15
CA ALA A 111 -11.78 8.58 -23.31
C ALA A 111 -12.20 10.04 -23.02
N ARG A 112 -13.37 10.23 -22.40
CA ARG A 112 -13.85 11.56 -22.01
C ARG A 112 -13.01 12.16 -20.88
N VAL A 113 -12.59 11.34 -19.91
CA VAL A 113 -11.67 11.78 -18.85
C VAL A 113 -10.34 12.26 -19.45
N ARG A 114 -9.76 11.52 -20.39
CA ARG A 114 -8.53 11.93 -21.09
C ARG A 114 -8.69 13.27 -21.79
N ALA A 115 -9.75 13.44 -22.58
CA ALA A 115 -10.01 14.69 -23.29
C ALA A 115 -10.09 15.89 -22.33
N ALA A 116 -10.81 15.75 -21.21
CA ALA A 116 -10.90 16.79 -20.20
C ALA A 116 -9.54 17.09 -19.51
N VAL A 117 -8.69 16.07 -19.33
CA VAL A 117 -7.34 16.24 -18.79
C VAL A 117 -6.44 16.97 -19.79
N GLU A 118 -6.50 16.64 -21.08
CA GLU A 118 -5.78 17.34 -22.15
C GLU A 118 -6.20 18.81 -22.26
N GLU A 119 -7.50 19.09 -22.19
CA GLU A 119 -8.04 20.45 -22.12
C GLU A 119 -7.51 21.20 -20.88
N ALA A 120 -7.53 20.56 -19.70
CA ALA A 120 -7.01 21.14 -18.47
C ALA A 120 -5.47 21.34 -18.46
N CYS A 121 -4.74 20.63 -19.33
CA CYS A 121 -3.32 20.83 -19.60
C CYS A 121 -3.06 21.87 -20.71
N GLY A 122 -4.06 22.20 -21.53
CA GLY A 122 -3.91 23.05 -22.71
C GLY A 122 -3.09 22.41 -23.84
N ARG A 123 -2.93 21.08 -23.84
CA ARG A 123 -2.15 20.34 -24.85
C ARG A 123 -2.57 18.87 -24.90
N SER A 124 -2.37 18.26 -26.06
CA SER A 124 -2.50 16.81 -26.21
C SER A 124 -1.44 16.07 -25.38
N LEU A 125 -1.82 14.91 -24.85
CA LEU A 125 -0.94 14.06 -24.08
C LEU A 125 -0.54 12.84 -24.90
N GLU A 126 0.74 12.50 -24.80
CA GLU A 126 1.31 11.35 -25.49
C GLU A 126 0.62 10.05 -25.05
N PRO A 127 0.28 9.13 -25.98
CA PRO A 127 -0.20 7.79 -25.64
C PRO A 127 0.77 7.04 -24.72
N ALA A 128 0.24 6.08 -23.96
CA ALA A 128 0.99 5.29 -22.99
C ALA A 128 2.20 4.58 -23.62
N GLY A 129 3.24 4.36 -22.81
CA GLY A 129 4.38 3.53 -23.15
C GLY A 129 4.18 2.09 -22.70
N GLU A 130 5.23 1.28 -22.83
CA GLU A 130 5.31 -0.07 -22.30
C GLU A 130 5.43 -0.02 -20.77
N ASP A 131 4.61 -0.81 -20.07
CA ASP A 131 4.70 -0.94 -18.59
C ASP A 131 6.05 -1.57 -18.23
N ALA A 132 6.84 -0.87 -17.42
CA ALA A 132 8.18 -1.31 -17.03
C ALA A 132 8.19 -2.08 -15.70
N ARG A 133 7.03 -2.36 -15.11
CA ARG A 133 6.91 -3.15 -13.88
C ARG A 133 7.05 -4.64 -14.18
N GLY A 134 7.84 -5.31 -13.36
CA GLY A 134 8.00 -6.75 -13.39
C GLY A 134 6.89 -7.49 -12.63
N PRO A 135 6.92 -8.83 -12.65
CA PRO A 135 5.99 -9.66 -11.88
C PRO A 135 6.29 -9.69 -10.37
N ASN A 136 7.49 -9.23 -9.98
CA ASN A 136 7.96 -9.27 -8.59
C ASN A 136 7.38 -8.12 -7.76
N ARG A 137 7.42 -8.30 -6.44
CA ARG A 137 7.07 -7.28 -5.47
C ARG A 137 8.16 -7.11 -4.42
N THR A 138 8.36 -5.89 -3.95
CA THR A 138 9.21 -5.58 -2.80
C THR A 138 8.45 -4.81 -1.71
N ASP A 139 8.81 -5.07 -0.46
CA ASP A 139 8.38 -4.31 0.73
C ASP A 139 9.51 -3.48 1.34
N HIS A 140 10.70 -3.55 0.73
CA HIS A 140 11.93 -2.89 1.16
C HIS A 140 12.45 -3.27 2.56
N VAL A 141 11.96 -4.33 3.20
CA VAL A 141 12.47 -4.81 4.50
C VAL A 141 13.73 -5.66 4.32
N GLY A 142 14.78 -5.36 5.07
CA GLY A 142 16.09 -5.99 4.96
C GLY A 142 17.22 -5.01 4.62
N ILE A 143 18.41 -5.56 4.36
CA ILE A 143 19.61 -4.80 4.02
C ILE A 143 19.87 -4.95 2.52
N TYR A 144 19.97 -3.84 1.80
CA TYR A 144 20.14 -3.84 0.35
C TYR A 144 21.16 -2.80 -0.11
N ARG A 145 21.88 -3.12 -1.19
CA ARG A 145 22.84 -2.19 -1.82
C ARG A 145 22.11 -1.14 -2.66
N GLN A 146 22.54 0.11 -2.53
CA GLN A 146 22.12 1.24 -3.35
C GLN A 146 23.06 1.40 -4.56
N LYS A 147 22.60 2.13 -5.58
CA LYS A 147 23.32 2.32 -6.85
C LYS A 147 24.66 3.05 -6.71
N ASP A 148 24.80 3.85 -5.66
CA ASP A 148 26.00 4.62 -5.33
C ASP A 148 27.00 3.82 -4.48
N GLY A 149 26.73 2.54 -4.23
CA GLY A 149 27.58 1.71 -3.39
C GLY A 149 27.43 2.00 -1.89
N ARG A 150 26.34 2.61 -1.43
CA ARG A 150 25.94 2.57 -0.01
C ARG A 150 24.87 1.50 0.21
N SER A 151 24.40 1.33 1.43
CA SER A 151 23.32 0.41 1.76
C SER A 151 22.12 1.15 2.37
N PHE A 152 20.92 0.58 2.21
CA PHE A 152 19.78 0.96 3.03
C PHE A 152 19.36 -0.21 3.92
N VAL A 153 18.79 0.12 5.07
CA VAL A 153 18.21 -0.85 6.01
C VAL A 153 16.73 -0.54 6.18
N GLY A 154 15.89 -1.45 5.70
CA GLY A 154 14.46 -1.43 5.96
C GLY A 154 14.10 -2.28 7.16
N VAL A 155 13.37 -1.71 8.10
CA VAL A 155 13.00 -2.34 9.37
C VAL A 155 11.50 -2.53 9.44
N VAL A 156 11.06 -3.65 10.00
CA VAL A 156 9.65 -3.86 10.30
C VAL A 156 9.22 -3.00 11.48
N VAL A 157 8.06 -2.36 11.33
CA VAL A 157 7.32 -1.76 12.44
C VAL A 157 6.05 -2.58 12.62
N PRO A 158 5.99 -3.48 13.61
CA PRO A 158 4.86 -4.40 13.74
C PRO A 158 3.51 -3.65 13.83
N GLY A 159 2.66 -3.84 12.82
CA GLY A 159 1.37 -3.14 12.70
C GLY A 159 1.49 -1.62 12.59
N GLY A 160 2.64 -1.08 12.19
CA GLY A 160 2.85 0.36 11.98
C GLY A 160 2.68 1.22 13.23
N ARG A 161 2.99 0.70 14.43
CA ARG A 161 2.89 1.44 15.69
C ARG A 161 4.29 1.65 16.27
N VAL A 162 4.65 2.92 16.46
CA VAL A 162 5.87 3.35 17.17
C VAL A 162 5.47 4.27 18.32
N THR A 163 6.27 4.27 19.39
CA THR A 163 6.23 5.30 20.43
C THR A 163 7.03 6.53 20.02
N GLY A 164 6.83 7.66 20.71
CA GLY A 164 7.64 8.86 20.48
C GLY A 164 9.14 8.63 20.72
N ALA A 165 9.49 7.86 21.75
CA ALA A 165 10.87 7.50 22.06
C ALA A 165 11.51 6.63 20.96
N GLN A 166 10.79 5.61 20.47
CA GLN A 166 11.26 4.79 19.34
C GLN A 166 11.45 5.64 18.08
N LEU A 167 10.54 6.56 17.77
CA LEU A 167 10.68 7.43 16.60
C LEU A 167 11.87 8.39 16.72
N ALA A 168 12.09 8.97 17.91
CA ALA A 168 13.25 9.82 18.16
C ALA A 168 14.56 9.02 18.01
N GLU A 169 14.57 7.77 18.46
CA GLU A 169 15.72 6.89 18.30
C GLU A 169 15.96 6.51 16.84
N VAL A 170 14.92 6.21 16.04
CA VAL A 170 15.08 6.04 14.58
C VAL A 170 15.71 7.28 13.93
N ALA A 171 15.29 8.49 14.35
CA ALA A 171 15.89 9.72 13.84
C ALA A 171 17.38 9.83 14.21
N ARG A 172 17.76 9.52 15.46
CA ARG A 172 19.17 9.46 15.88
C ARG A 172 19.96 8.46 15.04
N LEU A 173 19.41 7.28 14.77
CA LEU A 173 20.04 6.26 13.93
C LEU A 173 20.23 6.75 12.48
N ALA A 174 19.25 7.46 11.93
CA ALA A 174 19.34 8.04 10.60
C ALA A 174 20.41 9.13 10.51
N ASP A 175 20.56 9.97 11.53
CA ASP A 175 21.62 10.99 11.62
C ASP A 175 23.02 10.36 11.81
N THR A 176 23.11 9.33 12.65
CA THR A 176 24.38 8.70 13.03
C THR A 176 24.95 7.82 11.91
N TYR A 177 24.10 6.98 11.31
CA TYR A 177 24.55 5.94 10.38
C TYR A 177 24.22 6.23 8.92
N GLY A 178 23.21 7.07 8.66
CA GLY A 178 22.72 7.39 7.34
C GLY A 178 23.07 8.81 6.92
N SER A 179 22.05 9.57 6.56
CA SER A 179 22.16 10.95 6.05
C SER A 179 21.15 11.91 6.70
N GLY A 180 20.60 11.53 7.85
CA GLY A 180 19.46 12.19 8.49
C GLY A 180 18.13 12.00 7.76
N GLU A 181 18.08 11.12 6.75
CA GLU A 181 16.87 10.79 6.01
C GLU A 181 16.22 9.52 6.57
N MET A 182 14.89 9.52 6.65
CA MET A 182 14.09 8.33 6.90
C MET A 182 12.93 8.27 5.90
N ARG A 183 12.55 7.06 5.47
CA ARG A 183 11.40 6.86 4.57
C ARG A 183 10.39 5.92 5.21
N PHE A 184 9.12 6.17 4.96
CA PHE A 184 8.02 5.27 5.31
C PHE A 184 7.61 4.44 4.10
N THR A 185 7.16 3.20 4.33
CA THR A 185 6.62 2.33 3.28
C THR A 185 5.10 2.24 3.36
N THR A 186 4.44 1.79 2.29
CA THR A 186 2.98 1.58 2.29
C THR A 186 2.53 0.40 3.15
N GLU A 187 3.48 -0.47 3.50
CA GLU A 187 3.39 -1.61 4.39
C GLU A 187 3.62 -1.21 5.86
N GLN A 188 3.64 0.09 6.14
CA GLN A 188 3.74 0.68 7.48
C GLN A 188 5.12 0.51 8.14
N ASN A 189 6.17 0.25 7.34
CA ASN A 189 7.54 0.04 7.78
C ASN A 189 8.42 1.28 7.55
N LEU A 190 9.68 1.20 7.98
CA LEU A 190 10.65 2.29 7.93
C LEU A 190 11.91 1.89 7.15
N ILE A 191 12.55 2.85 6.50
CA ILE A 191 13.83 2.68 5.80
C ILE A 191 14.79 3.77 6.26
N ILE A 192 16.01 3.37 6.62
CA ILE A 192 17.17 4.25 6.82
C ILE A 192 18.10 4.05 5.61
N PRO A 193 18.19 5.03 4.68
CA PRO A 193 19.04 4.93 3.51
C PRO A 193 20.45 5.49 3.76
N ASN A 194 21.32 5.32 2.76
CA ASN A 194 22.59 6.03 2.63
C ASN A 194 23.63 5.66 3.70
N ILE A 195 23.61 4.42 4.15
CA ILE A 195 24.49 3.90 5.19
C ILE A 195 25.80 3.36 4.58
N SER A 196 26.93 3.77 5.15
CA SER A 196 28.25 3.27 4.75
C SER A 196 28.50 1.83 5.24
N ASP A 197 29.47 1.11 4.66
CA ASP A 197 29.76 -0.27 5.07
C ASP A 197 30.20 -0.39 6.56
N PRO A 198 31.02 0.52 7.12
CA PRO A 198 31.27 0.55 8.56
C PRO A 198 30.01 0.86 9.38
N GLY A 199 29.25 1.88 8.98
CA GLY A 199 28.03 2.28 9.69
C GLY A 199 26.97 1.18 9.70
N LEU A 200 26.91 0.35 8.66
CA LEU A 200 26.01 -0.79 8.60
C LEU A 200 26.31 -1.82 9.70
N ARG A 201 27.59 -2.12 9.96
CA ARG A 201 27.99 -3.08 11.00
C ARG A 201 27.66 -2.61 12.40
N GLU A 202 27.70 -1.30 12.63
CA GLU A 202 27.37 -0.68 13.91
C GLU A 202 25.85 -0.58 14.08
N LEU A 203 25.13 -0.12 13.05
CA LEU A 203 23.68 -0.03 13.06
C LEU A 203 23.01 -1.37 13.37
N THR A 204 23.47 -2.48 12.79
CA THR A 204 22.86 -3.81 13.03
C THR A 204 22.98 -4.28 14.49
N GLN A 205 23.81 -3.63 15.30
CA GLN A 205 23.99 -3.94 16.72
C GLN A 205 23.14 -3.06 17.65
N GLU A 206 22.46 -2.04 17.10
CA GLU A 206 21.68 -1.09 17.87
C GLU A 206 20.50 -1.77 18.59
N PRO A 207 20.27 -1.49 19.90
CA PRO A 207 19.23 -2.15 20.67
C PRO A 207 17.84 -2.04 20.06
N LEU A 208 17.52 -0.90 19.42
CA LEU A 208 16.22 -0.67 18.80
C LEU A 208 15.91 -1.69 17.70
N LEU A 209 16.92 -2.22 16.99
CA LEU A 209 16.70 -3.20 15.93
C LEU A 209 16.27 -4.57 16.46
N LYS A 210 16.34 -4.82 17.78
CA LYS A 210 15.70 -5.99 18.39
C LYS A 210 14.18 -5.84 18.47
N GLU A 211 13.69 -4.61 18.55
CA GLU A 211 12.27 -4.28 18.55
C GLU A 211 11.73 -4.06 17.14
N LEU A 212 12.55 -3.43 16.28
CA LEU A 212 12.27 -3.12 14.87
C LEU A 212 13.28 -3.86 13.96
N PRO A 213 13.15 -5.19 13.81
CA PRO A 213 14.14 -5.98 13.08
C PRO A 213 14.09 -5.73 11.58
N TYR A 214 15.26 -5.81 10.93
CA TYR A 214 15.39 -5.82 9.48
C TYR A 214 15.24 -7.25 8.89
N ASP A 215 15.32 -8.28 9.73
CA ASP A 215 15.14 -9.70 9.41
C ASP A 215 14.00 -10.37 10.21
N PRO A 216 12.78 -9.80 10.18
CA PRO A 216 11.63 -10.33 10.91
C PRO A 216 11.17 -11.69 10.36
N PRO A 217 10.42 -12.47 11.16
CA PRO A 217 9.60 -13.56 10.64
C PRO A 217 8.69 -13.11 9.49
N GLU A 218 8.58 -13.93 8.45
CA GLU A 218 7.90 -13.59 7.19
C GLU A 218 6.42 -13.21 7.35
N LEU A 219 5.75 -13.72 8.37
CA LEU A 219 4.37 -13.36 8.68
C LEU A 219 4.24 -11.97 9.32
N LEU A 220 5.24 -11.55 10.11
CA LEU A 220 5.28 -10.19 10.65
C LEU A 220 5.69 -9.19 9.56
N ARG A 221 6.57 -9.60 8.64
CA ARG A 221 6.97 -8.81 7.47
C ARG A 221 5.80 -8.41 6.59
N GLY A 222 4.86 -9.33 6.37
CA GLY A 222 3.68 -9.10 5.55
C GLY A 222 2.47 -8.49 6.28
N LEU A 223 2.59 -8.14 7.56
CA LEU A 223 1.46 -7.67 8.36
C LEU A 223 1.19 -6.18 8.16
N VAL A 224 -0.02 -5.83 7.70
CA VAL A 224 -0.51 -4.45 7.62
C VAL A 224 -1.80 -4.34 8.41
N VAL A 225 -1.91 -3.34 9.29
CA VAL A 225 -3.06 -3.21 10.19
C VAL A 225 -3.53 -1.77 10.27
N CYS A 226 -4.82 -1.54 10.01
CA CYS A 226 -5.39 -0.20 10.19
C CYS A 226 -5.47 0.19 11.69
N THR A 227 -5.98 1.39 11.97
CA THR A 227 -6.09 1.91 13.35
C THR A 227 -6.96 1.04 14.26
N GLY A 228 -8.14 0.60 13.79
CA GLY A 228 -9.11 -0.13 14.62
C GLY A 228 -9.87 0.76 15.60
N ILE A 229 -10.69 0.13 16.46
CA ILE A 229 -11.60 0.82 17.40
C ILE A 229 -10.87 1.64 18.47
N ASP A 230 -9.56 1.44 18.68
CA ASP A 230 -8.74 2.25 19.59
C ASP A 230 -8.96 3.75 19.38
N PHE A 231 -9.02 4.19 18.11
CA PHE A 231 -9.10 5.62 17.77
C PHE A 231 -9.96 5.93 16.53
N CYS A 232 -10.53 4.94 15.84
CA CYS A 232 -11.27 5.16 14.60
C CYS A 232 -12.78 4.98 14.79
N ASP A 233 -13.54 6.05 14.58
CA ASP A 233 -15.02 6.05 14.70
C ASP A 233 -15.74 5.15 13.68
N LEU A 234 -15.05 4.72 12.61
CA LEU A 234 -15.61 3.83 11.61
C LEU A 234 -15.36 2.35 11.91
N ALA A 235 -14.44 2.04 12.83
CA ALA A 235 -14.01 0.67 13.06
C ALA A 235 -15.08 -0.13 13.81
N LEU A 236 -15.27 -1.37 13.38
CA LEU A 236 -16.19 -2.33 14.01
C LEU A 236 -15.47 -3.23 15.02
N ILE A 237 -14.16 -3.40 14.87
CA ILE A 237 -13.32 -4.25 15.73
C ILE A 237 -12.05 -3.52 16.15
N ASP A 238 -11.47 -3.97 17.25
CA ASP A 238 -10.06 -3.75 17.57
C ASP A 238 -9.18 -4.53 16.59
N THR A 239 -8.28 -3.83 15.90
CA THR A 239 -7.40 -4.46 14.90
C THR A 239 -6.00 -4.69 15.43
N LYS A 240 -5.32 -3.67 15.95
CA LYS A 240 -3.89 -3.80 16.30
C LYS A 240 -3.66 -4.72 17.49
N ALA A 241 -4.53 -4.68 18.52
CA ALA A 241 -4.38 -5.56 19.67
C ALA A 241 -4.79 -7.00 19.37
N ARG A 242 -5.53 -7.25 18.28
CA ARG A 242 -5.90 -8.60 17.82
C ARG A 242 -4.89 -9.19 16.85
N ALA A 243 -4.54 -8.42 15.81
CA ALA A 243 -3.71 -8.90 14.71
C ALA A 243 -2.29 -9.24 15.16
N LEU A 244 -1.64 -8.37 15.94
CA LEU A 244 -0.23 -8.56 16.28
C LEU A 244 0.04 -9.82 17.13
N PRO A 245 -0.67 -10.07 18.26
CA PRO A 245 -0.49 -11.31 19.02
C PRO A 245 -0.81 -12.56 18.21
N MET A 246 -1.87 -12.52 17.38
CA MET A 246 -2.26 -13.64 16.51
C MET A 246 -1.19 -13.94 15.47
N THR A 247 -0.64 -12.92 14.80
CA THR A 247 0.44 -13.09 13.84
C THR A 247 1.72 -13.61 14.50
N ARG A 248 2.07 -13.16 15.72
CA ARG A 248 3.23 -13.69 16.46
C ARG A 248 3.06 -15.18 16.79
N ALA A 249 1.89 -15.57 17.29
CA ALA A 249 1.59 -16.98 17.58
C ALA A 249 1.67 -17.84 16.32
N LEU A 250 1.13 -17.36 15.19
CA LEU A 250 1.21 -18.05 13.91
C LEU A 250 2.64 -18.13 13.36
N ALA A 251 3.43 -17.07 13.48
CA ALA A 251 4.83 -17.03 13.06
C ALA A 251 5.68 -18.07 13.80
N ALA A 252 5.41 -18.29 15.09
CA ALA A 252 6.07 -19.35 15.85
C ALA A 252 5.69 -20.76 15.36
N ARG A 253 4.44 -20.98 14.96
CA ARG A 253 3.96 -22.27 14.42
C ARG A 253 4.44 -22.56 12.99
N LEU A 254 4.67 -21.52 12.19
CA LEU A 254 5.08 -21.59 10.78
C LEU A 254 6.50 -21.02 10.57
N ALA A 255 7.42 -21.32 11.48
CA ALA A 255 8.79 -20.79 11.47
C ALA A 255 9.63 -21.23 10.26
N ASP A 256 9.21 -22.27 9.55
CA ASP A 256 9.85 -22.78 8.34
C ASP A 256 9.48 -21.99 7.07
N ARG A 257 8.45 -21.12 7.12
CA ARG A 257 8.07 -20.26 6.00
C ARG A 257 9.22 -19.32 5.64
N LYS A 258 9.57 -19.27 4.34
CA LYS A 258 10.69 -18.50 3.78
C LYS A 258 10.29 -17.31 2.91
N GLU A 259 8.98 -17.07 2.79
CA GLU A 259 8.43 -16.01 1.96
C GLU A 259 7.35 -15.24 2.74
N PRO A 260 7.30 -13.89 2.60
CA PRO A 260 6.28 -13.09 3.23
C PRO A 260 4.88 -13.54 2.82
N LEU A 261 3.96 -13.61 3.79
CA LEU A 261 2.54 -13.76 3.51
C LEU A 261 1.86 -12.44 3.88
N ARG A 262 1.31 -11.74 2.89
CA ARG A 262 0.69 -10.43 3.13
C ARG A 262 -0.64 -10.63 3.83
N MET A 263 -0.71 -10.20 5.08
CA MET A 263 -1.88 -10.31 5.94
C MET A 263 -2.36 -8.92 6.30
N HIS A 264 -3.47 -8.49 5.72
CA HIS A 264 -3.93 -7.12 5.83
C HIS A 264 -5.24 -7.02 6.59
N TRP A 265 -5.27 -6.20 7.64
CA TRP A 265 -6.41 -6.02 8.54
C TRP A 265 -7.03 -4.64 8.38
N SER A 266 -8.32 -4.63 8.03
CA SER A 266 -9.16 -3.44 8.03
C SER A 266 -10.27 -3.63 9.07
N GLY A 267 -10.45 -2.69 9.99
CA GLY A 267 -11.45 -2.82 11.05
C GLY A 267 -12.90 -2.60 10.59
N CYS A 268 -13.11 -2.24 9.32
CA CYS A 268 -14.42 -2.00 8.72
C CYS A 268 -14.34 -2.02 7.17
N PRO A 269 -15.47 -1.94 6.46
CA PRO A 269 -15.53 -1.95 4.99
C PRO A 269 -14.83 -0.76 4.30
N ALA A 270 -14.40 0.27 5.04
CA ALA A 270 -13.64 1.38 4.46
C ALA A 270 -12.29 0.92 3.87
N GLY A 271 -11.76 -0.21 4.35
CA GLY A 271 -10.62 -0.88 3.75
C GLY A 271 -9.28 -0.16 3.88
N CYS A 272 -9.08 0.67 4.91
CA CYS A 272 -7.84 1.44 5.11
C CYS A 272 -6.58 0.56 5.27
N GLY A 273 -6.73 -0.71 5.65
CA GLY A 273 -5.63 -1.68 5.68
C GLY A 273 -5.38 -2.38 4.34
N ASN A 274 -6.13 -2.05 3.28
CA ASN A 274 -6.03 -2.67 1.95
C ASN A 274 -6.23 -4.20 1.96
N HIS A 275 -7.24 -4.69 2.69
CA HIS A 275 -7.50 -6.12 2.84
C HIS A 275 -7.76 -6.84 1.50
N GLN A 276 -8.41 -6.20 0.53
CA GLN A 276 -8.66 -6.82 -0.79
C GLN A 276 -7.40 -6.90 -1.68
N LEU A 277 -6.28 -6.29 -1.29
CA LEU A 277 -5.01 -6.37 -2.04
C LEU A 277 -4.03 -7.41 -1.47
N ALA A 278 -4.36 -8.01 -0.32
CA ALA A 278 -3.50 -8.95 0.38
C ALA A 278 -3.62 -10.38 -0.12
N ASP A 279 -2.63 -11.20 0.22
CA ASP A 279 -2.71 -12.65 0.05
C ASP A 279 -3.86 -13.19 0.91
N ILE A 280 -3.94 -12.72 2.17
CA ILE A 280 -5.06 -12.92 3.09
C ILE A 280 -5.47 -11.58 3.69
N GLY A 281 -6.71 -11.17 3.46
CA GLY A 281 -7.30 -9.94 3.99
C GLY A 281 -8.36 -10.21 5.04
N PHE A 282 -8.47 -9.33 6.03
CA PHE A 282 -9.48 -9.38 7.08
C PHE A 282 -10.25 -8.06 7.09
N GLU A 283 -11.56 -8.14 6.90
CA GLU A 283 -12.48 -7.02 7.00
C GLU A 283 -13.33 -7.18 8.26
N GLY A 284 -13.16 -6.26 9.22
CA GLY A 284 -13.85 -6.30 10.51
C GLY A 284 -15.35 -6.13 10.37
N THR A 285 -16.09 -6.99 11.08
CA THR A 285 -17.54 -7.02 11.18
C THR A 285 -17.96 -7.42 12.60
N LYS A 286 -19.26 -7.53 12.85
CA LYS A 286 -19.84 -8.06 14.09
C LYS A 286 -20.89 -9.09 13.77
N VAL A 287 -20.89 -10.19 14.52
CA VAL A 287 -21.85 -11.29 14.36
C VAL A 287 -22.50 -11.61 15.71
N ARG A 288 -23.69 -12.21 15.69
CA ARG A 288 -24.37 -12.67 16.91
C ARG A 288 -24.14 -14.17 17.08
N VAL A 289 -23.48 -14.55 18.17
CA VAL A 289 -23.26 -15.95 18.58
C VAL A 289 -23.87 -16.14 19.96
N ASN A 290 -24.74 -17.14 20.15
CA ASN A 290 -25.41 -17.42 21.43
C ASN A 290 -26.01 -16.16 22.07
N ASN A 291 -26.75 -15.37 21.29
CA ASN A 291 -27.38 -14.10 21.68
C ASN A 291 -26.42 -12.98 22.13
N LYS A 292 -25.10 -13.13 21.97
CA LYS A 292 -24.10 -12.08 22.22
C LYS A 292 -23.52 -11.58 20.91
N VAL A 293 -23.37 -10.25 20.79
CA VAL A 293 -22.65 -9.65 19.66
C VAL A 293 -21.15 -9.77 19.93
N VAL A 294 -20.42 -10.37 19.00
CA VAL A 294 -18.97 -10.59 19.09
C VAL A 294 -18.25 -9.99 17.89
N GLU A 295 -16.98 -9.65 18.07
CA GLU A 295 -16.09 -9.21 16.98
C GLU A 295 -15.83 -10.37 16.02
N ALA A 296 -15.90 -10.07 14.72
CA ALA A 296 -15.68 -11.04 13.66
C ALA A 296 -14.97 -10.40 12.46
N VAL A 297 -14.56 -11.22 11.51
CA VAL A 297 -14.00 -10.78 10.23
C VAL A 297 -14.60 -11.53 9.05
N ASP A 298 -14.77 -10.83 7.95
CA ASP A 298 -14.84 -11.44 6.63
C ASP A 298 -13.41 -11.72 6.15
N VAL A 299 -13.18 -12.93 5.60
CA VAL A 299 -11.86 -13.38 5.15
C VAL A 299 -11.78 -13.32 3.63
N TRP A 300 -10.79 -12.59 3.15
CA TRP A 300 -10.50 -12.36 1.74
C TRP A 300 -9.20 -13.08 1.35
N VAL A 301 -9.14 -13.70 0.17
CA VAL A 301 -7.94 -14.44 -0.27
C VAL A 301 -7.61 -14.17 -1.74
N GLY A 302 -6.32 -14.11 -2.06
CA GLY A 302 -5.82 -14.07 -3.44
C GLY A 302 -5.74 -12.68 -4.07
N GLY A 303 -5.72 -11.62 -3.26
CA GLY A 303 -5.51 -10.25 -3.73
C GLY A 303 -4.09 -10.05 -4.26
N ARG A 304 -3.95 -9.29 -5.35
CA ARG A 304 -2.68 -9.01 -6.02
C ARG A 304 -2.66 -7.57 -6.55
N SER A 305 -1.50 -6.94 -6.43
CA SER A 305 -1.14 -5.68 -7.08
C SER A 305 -0.09 -5.90 -8.16
N GLY A 306 0.14 -4.90 -9.01
CA GLY A 306 1.14 -4.92 -10.07
C GLY A 306 0.53 -4.80 -11.47
N PRO A 307 1.21 -5.30 -12.52
CA PRO A 307 0.72 -5.23 -13.90
C PRO A 307 -0.65 -5.88 -14.10
N GLU A 308 -0.90 -6.98 -13.39
CA GLU A 308 -2.15 -7.75 -13.41
C GLU A 308 -2.80 -7.75 -12.02
N PRO A 309 -3.41 -6.63 -11.60
CA PRO A 309 -4.01 -6.53 -10.28
C PRO A 309 -5.32 -7.31 -10.23
N ARG A 310 -5.55 -8.01 -9.11
CA ARG A 310 -6.78 -8.77 -8.85
C ARG A 310 -7.22 -8.51 -7.41
N PRO A 311 -8.48 -8.13 -7.15
CA PRO A 311 -8.98 -8.10 -5.78
C PRO A 311 -9.08 -9.51 -5.22
N GLY A 312 -8.82 -9.63 -3.92
CA GLY A 312 -9.10 -10.85 -3.18
C GLY A 312 -10.58 -11.23 -3.28
N GLN A 313 -10.86 -12.52 -3.21
CA GLN A 313 -12.21 -13.04 -3.13
C GLN A 313 -12.58 -13.26 -1.67
N ARG A 314 -13.77 -12.84 -1.27
CA ARG A 314 -14.31 -13.14 0.06
C ARG A 314 -14.70 -14.61 0.09
N ILE A 315 -13.97 -15.41 0.86
CA ILE A 315 -14.16 -16.87 0.94
C ILE A 315 -14.91 -17.30 2.21
N MET A 316 -14.92 -16.45 3.23
CA MET A 316 -15.63 -16.69 4.49
C MET A 316 -16.20 -15.37 4.98
N GLU A 317 -17.39 -15.42 5.58
CA GLU A 317 -18.08 -14.27 6.14
C GLU A 317 -18.28 -14.47 7.64
N ASN A 318 -18.22 -13.38 8.40
CA ASN A 318 -18.58 -13.34 9.82
C ASN A 318 -17.83 -14.37 10.70
N VAL A 319 -16.56 -14.64 10.41
CA VAL A 319 -15.71 -15.55 11.20
C VAL A 319 -15.44 -14.90 12.57
N PRO A 320 -15.93 -15.46 13.69
CA PRO A 320 -15.63 -14.92 15.02
C PRO A 320 -14.12 -14.87 15.27
N LEU A 321 -13.64 -13.82 15.94
CA LEU A 321 -12.21 -13.70 16.23
C LEU A 321 -11.66 -14.84 17.12
N SER A 322 -12.52 -15.55 17.86
CA SER A 322 -12.15 -16.74 18.63
C SER A 322 -11.73 -17.91 17.73
N ASP A 323 -12.31 -18.01 16.55
CA ASP A 323 -12.15 -19.15 15.64
C ASP A 323 -11.08 -18.86 14.57
N LEU A 324 -10.79 -17.57 14.37
CA LEU A 324 -9.84 -17.08 13.39
C LEU A 324 -8.42 -17.67 13.51
N PRO A 325 -7.84 -17.95 14.70
CA PRO A 325 -6.52 -18.56 14.78
C PRO A 325 -6.40 -19.89 14.03
N GLU A 326 -7.42 -20.75 14.10
CA GLU A 326 -7.43 -22.05 13.41
C GLU A 326 -7.60 -21.86 11.89
N VAL A 327 -8.54 -21.00 11.49
CA VAL A 327 -8.75 -20.61 10.09
C VAL A 327 -7.46 -20.06 9.49
N LEU A 328 -6.80 -19.16 10.21
CA LEU A 328 -5.59 -18.49 9.75
C LEU A 328 -4.42 -19.47 9.64
N GLU A 329 -4.25 -20.40 10.58
CA GLU A 329 -3.22 -21.43 10.48
C GLU A 329 -3.41 -22.30 9.24
N TYR A 330 -4.65 -22.75 8.99
CA TYR A 330 -4.98 -23.53 7.81
C TYR A 330 -4.67 -22.75 6.53
N LEU A 331 -5.20 -21.54 6.40
CA LEU A 331 -4.98 -20.70 5.23
C LEU A 331 -3.49 -20.40 5.02
N ALA A 332 -2.75 -20.00 6.05
CA ALA A 332 -1.35 -19.64 5.93
C ALA A 332 -0.44 -20.85 5.59
N ARG A 333 -0.80 -22.06 6.05
CA ARG A 333 -0.07 -23.30 5.74
C ARG A 333 -0.26 -23.74 4.29
N PHE A 334 -1.49 -23.63 3.77
CA PHE A 334 -1.83 -24.10 2.43
C PHE A 334 -1.84 -22.99 1.36
N PHE A 335 -1.66 -21.72 1.74
CA PHE A 335 -1.53 -20.64 0.79
C PHE A 335 -0.30 -20.88 -0.10
N PRO A 336 -0.44 -20.85 -1.44
CA PRO A 336 0.66 -21.15 -2.35
C PRO A 336 1.88 -20.28 -2.05
N LYS A 337 3.05 -20.90 -1.90
CA LYS A 337 4.33 -20.17 -1.90
C LYS A 337 4.48 -19.54 -3.29
N GLN A 338 4.68 -18.22 -3.35
CA GLN A 338 4.88 -17.57 -4.63
C GLN A 338 6.24 -18.02 -5.14
N ARG A 339 6.34 -18.59 -6.35
CA ARG A 339 7.65 -18.85 -6.95
C ARG A 339 8.30 -17.50 -7.26
N VAL A 340 8.97 -16.89 -6.28
CA VAL A 340 9.83 -15.74 -6.51
C VAL A 340 10.96 -16.27 -7.37
N ALA A 341 10.97 -15.91 -8.65
CA ALA A 341 12.15 -16.06 -9.47
C ALA A 341 13.22 -15.18 -8.82
N ARG A 342 14.10 -15.78 -8.00
CA ARG A 342 15.30 -15.11 -7.52
C ARG A 342 16.02 -14.63 -8.77
N ALA A 343 15.97 -13.33 -9.04
CA ALA A 343 16.86 -12.71 -10.00
C ALA A 343 18.26 -13.11 -9.55
N ARG A 344 18.95 -13.93 -10.36
CA ARG A 344 20.37 -14.16 -10.18
C ARG A 344 21.01 -12.79 -10.32
N THR A 345 21.48 -12.24 -9.21
CA THR A 345 22.49 -11.19 -9.23
C THR A 345 23.66 -11.77 -10.03
N GLN A 346 23.84 -11.27 -11.25
CA GLN A 346 25.15 -11.32 -11.92
C GLN A 346 25.94 -10.09 -11.48
#